data_AF-A0A7H0H7T9-F1
#
_entry.id   AF-A0A7H0H7T9-F1
#
_cell.length_a   1.000
_cell.length_b   1.000
_cell.length_c   1.000
_cell.angle_alpha   90.00
_cell.angle_beta   90.00
_cell.angle_gamma   90.00
#
_symmetry.space_group_name_H-M   'P 1'
#
loop_
_entity.id
_entity.type
_entity.pdbx_description
1 polymer ?
#
loop_
_entity_poly.entity_id
_entity_poly.type
_entity_poly.pdbx_seq_one_letter_code
_entity_poly.pdbx_strand_id
1 'polypeptide(L)'
;MVASIAAHESWAQTSDRSARTAPARAALLAKFEKEVDPDGTLDPMERARRAEHKKKAYFQRLALKSAKARRRAKESVDEAELAESELEAMGGVA
;
A
#
# COMPACT_ATOMS: atom_id res chain seq x y z
N MET A 1 10.83 -19.82 0.66
CA MET A 1 12.22 -19.42 0.33
C MET A 1 12.46 -19.35 -1.18
N VAL A 2 11.93 -20.27 -1.99
CA VAL A 2 12.09 -20.28 -3.46
C VAL A 2 11.65 -18.97 -4.14
N ALA A 3 10.52 -18.39 -3.73
CA ALA A 3 10.03 -17.13 -4.30
C ALA A 3 11.00 -15.95 -4.12
N SER A 4 11.75 -15.92 -3.02
CA SER A 4 12.73 -14.86 -2.75
C SER A 4 13.96 -15.01 -3.66
N ILE A 5 14.45 -16.24 -3.88
CA ILE A 5 15.59 -16.52 -4.75
C ILE A 5 15.27 -16.11 -6.19
N ALA A 6 14.14 -16.57 -6.73
CA ALA A 6 13.72 -16.24 -8.10
C ALA A 6 13.52 -14.73 -8.31
N ALA A 7 13.01 -14.01 -7.29
CA ALA A 7 12.88 -12.56 -7.36
C ALA A 7 14.26 -11.89 -7.45
N HIS A 8 15.21 -12.29 -6.61
CA HIS A 8 16.57 -11.74 -6.64
C HIS A 8 17.29 -12.02 -7.96
N GLU A 9 17.20 -13.25 -8.49
CA GLU A 9 17.76 -13.61 -9.80
C GLU A 9 17.16 -12.76 -10.93
N SER A 10 15.83 -12.62 -10.94
CA SER A 10 15.13 -11.81 -11.94
C SER A 10 15.54 -10.33 -11.87
N TRP A 11 15.73 -9.78 -10.67
CA TRP A 11 16.18 -8.39 -10.52
C TRP A 11 17.66 -8.21 -10.84
N ALA A 12 18.51 -9.22 -10.63
CA ALA A 12 19.91 -9.21 -11.03
C ALA A 12 20.06 -9.12 -12.57
N GLN A 13 19.13 -9.71 -13.32
CA GLN A 13 19.10 -9.65 -14.79
C GLN A 13 18.43 -8.39 -15.36
N THR A 14 17.86 -7.53 -14.51
CA THR A 14 17.14 -6.32 -14.97
C THR A 14 18.11 -5.15 -15.11
N SER A 15 18.42 -4.77 -16.35
CA SER A 15 19.27 -3.60 -16.65
C SER A 15 18.57 -2.26 -16.39
N ASP A 16 17.31 -2.14 -16.81
CA ASP A 16 16.47 -0.95 -16.56
C ASP A 16 15.25 -1.31 -15.70
N ARG A 17 15.31 -0.92 -14.42
CA ARG A 17 14.23 -1.14 -13.44
C ARG A 17 13.01 -0.27 -13.73
N SER A 18 13.22 0.94 -14.26
CA SER A 18 12.14 1.87 -14.58
C SER A 18 11.33 1.39 -15.78
N ALA A 19 12.00 0.86 -16.81
CA ALA A 19 11.36 0.23 -17.97
C ALA A 19 10.59 -1.03 -17.57
N ARG A 20 11.15 -1.90 -16.73
CA ARG A 20 10.47 -3.12 -16.26
C ARG A 20 9.11 -2.84 -15.61
N THR A 21 8.98 -1.72 -14.90
CA THR A 21 7.74 -1.35 -14.19
C THR A 21 6.87 -0.34 -14.95
N ALA A 22 7.36 0.23 -16.06
CA ALA A 22 6.63 1.21 -16.86
C ALA A 22 5.25 0.71 -17.34
N PRO A 23 5.11 -0.52 -17.87
CA PRO A 23 3.80 -1.03 -18.30
C PRO A 23 2.78 -1.09 -17.16
N ALA A 24 3.20 -1.51 -15.96
CA ALA A 24 2.34 -1.56 -14.79
C ALA A 24 1.91 -0.16 -14.34
N ARG A 25 2.83 0.81 -14.36
CA ARG A 25 2.50 2.22 -14.05
C ARG A 25 1.53 2.82 -15.07
N ALA A 26 1.71 2.52 -16.35
CA ALA A 26 0.82 2.95 -17.43
C ALA A 26 -0.59 2.34 -17.28
N ALA A 27 -0.68 1.04 -17.02
CA ALA A 27 -1.95 0.36 -16.81
C ALA A 27 -2.72 0.91 -15.59
N LEU A 28 -2.01 1.21 -14.50
CA LEU A 28 -2.61 1.84 -13.32
C LEU A 28 -3.13 3.25 -13.63
N LEU A 29 -2.40 4.05 -14.41
CA LEU A 29 -2.86 5.38 -14.82
C LEU A 29 -4.08 5.29 -15.73
N ALA A 30 -4.06 4.40 -16.73
CA ALA A 30 -5.18 4.16 -17.63
C ALA A 30 -6.45 3.72 -16.90
N LYS A 31 -6.32 2.94 -15.81
CA LYS A 31 -7.43 2.63 -14.92
C LYS A 31 -8.03 3.90 -14.30
N PHE A 32 -7.20 4.81 -13.79
CA PHE A 32 -7.68 6.06 -13.21
C PHE A 32 -8.31 7.00 -14.24
N GLU A 33 -7.77 7.05 -15.46
CA GLU A 33 -8.37 7.80 -16.57
C GLU A 33 -9.80 7.32 -16.86
N LYS A 34 -10.02 6.00 -16.94
CA LYS A 34 -11.36 5.41 -17.11
C LYS A 34 -12.27 5.67 -15.91
N GLU A 35 -11.74 5.70 -14.68
CA GLU A 35 -12.54 6.01 -13.49
C GLU A 35 -12.98 7.47 -13.40
N VAL A 36 -12.20 8.41 -13.95
CA VAL A 36 -12.54 9.85 -13.93
C VAL A 36 -13.30 10.30 -15.17
N ASP A 37 -13.24 9.53 -16.25
CA ASP A 37 -13.94 9.77 -17.51
C ASP A 37 -14.39 8.45 -18.15
N PRO A 38 -15.44 7.79 -17.61
CA PRO A 38 -15.94 6.51 -18.15
C PRO A 38 -16.43 6.62 -19.59
N ASP A 39 -17.04 7.75 -19.94
CA ASP A 39 -17.66 8.01 -21.24
C ASP A 39 -16.68 8.62 -22.25
N GLY A 40 -15.45 8.93 -21.85
CA GLY A 40 -14.42 9.47 -22.74
C GLY A 40 -14.69 10.91 -23.22
N THR A 41 -15.50 11.69 -22.50
CA THR A 41 -16.01 13.00 -22.95
C THR A 41 -15.08 14.16 -22.61
N LEU A 42 -14.15 13.97 -21.68
CA LEU A 42 -13.24 15.03 -21.25
C LEU A 42 -12.12 15.26 -22.28
N ASP A 43 -11.63 16.51 -22.31
CA ASP A 43 -10.37 16.81 -22.99
C ASP A 43 -9.23 15.93 -22.44
N PRO A 44 -8.32 15.41 -23.28
CA PRO A 44 -7.23 14.55 -22.82
C PRO A 44 -6.37 15.15 -21.69
N MET A 45 -6.14 16.46 -21.72
CA MET A 45 -5.30 17.14 -20.74
C MET A 45 -6.02 17.26 -19.39
N GLU A 46 -7.32 17.51 -19.41
CA GLU A 46 -8.17 17.54 -18.21
C GLU A 46 -8.37 16.12 -17.64
N ARG A 47 -8.55 15.11 -18.49
CA ARG A 47 -8.61 13.71 -18.08
C ARG A 47 -7.32 13.29 -17.36
N ALA A 48 -6.16 13.61 -17.92
CA ALA A 48 -4.87 13.31 -17.33
C ALA A 48 -4.68 14.01 -15.97
N ARG A 49 -5.07 15.28 -15.86
CA ARG A 49 -5.04 16.03 -14.59
C ARG A 49 -5.90 15.34 -13.53
N ARG A 50 -7.14 14.98 -13.86
CA ARG A 50 -8.05 14.29 -12.93
C ARG A 50 -7.54 12.91 -12.54
N ALA A 51 -6.99 12.15 -13.49
CA ALA A 51 -6.40 10.84 -13.22
C ALA A 51 -5.21 10.94 -12.24
N GLU A 52 -4.35 11.95 -12.40
CA GLU A 52 -3.23 12.17 -11.47
C GLU A 52 -3.72 12.55 -10.06
N HIS A 53 -4.76 13.36 -9.93
CA HIS A 53 -5.39 13.61 -8.61
C HIS A 53 -5.99 12.33 -8.01
N LYS A 54 -6.67 11.51 -8.82
CA LYS A 54 -7.24 10.23 -8.38
C LYS A 54 -6.16 9.28 -7.88
N LYS A 55 -5.03 9.17 -8.59
CA LYS A 55 -3.85 8.40 -8.20
C LYS A 55 -3.27 8.86 -6.87
N LYS A 56 -3.09 10.18 -6.68
CA LYS A 56 -2.61 10.74 -5.40
C LYS A 56 -3.55 10.38 -4.25
N ALA A 57 -4.86 10.56 -4.45
CA ALA A 57 -5.86 10.22 -3.46
C ALA A 57 -5.87 8.71 -3.13
N TYR A 58 -5.67 7.84 -4.12
CA TYR A 58 -5.57 6.39 -3.92
C TYR A 58 -4.42 6.03 -2.96
N PHE A 59 -3.21 6.52 -3.22
CA PHE A 59 -2.06 6.22 -2.37
C PHE A 59 -2.16 6.87 -0.98
N GLN A 60 -2.75 8.07 -0.87
CA GLN A 60 -3.03 8.68 0.43
C GLN A 60 -4.00 7.84 1.27
N ARG A 61 -5.07 7.30 0.68
CA ARG A 61 -5.99 6.38 1.37
C ARG A 61 -5.27 5.10 1.83
N LEU A 62 -4.41 4.54 0.98
CA LEU A 62 -3.62 3.35 1.31
C LEU A 62 -2.66 3.63 2.48
N ALA A 63 -1.95 4.75 2.45
CA ALA A 63 -1.06 5.18 3.53
C ALA A 63 -1.83 5.40 4.84
N LEU A 64 -2.98 6.06 4.79
CA LEU A 64 -3.85 6.25 5.96
C LEU A 64 -4.32 4.92 6.54
N LYS A 65 -4.76 3.97 5.69
CA LYS A 65 -5.16 2.63 6.12
C LYS A 65 -4.00 1.90 6.82
N SER A 66 -2.80 2.00 6.24
CA SER A 66 -1.58 1.40 6.81
C SER A 66 -1.21 2.02 8.16
N ALA A 67 -1.27 3.35 8.29
CA ALA A 67 -1.01 4.04 9.55
C ALA A 67 -2.02 3.64 10.64
N LYS A 68 -3.32 3.57 10.30
CA LYS A 68 -4.36 3.08 11.22
C LYS A 68 -4.11 1.64 11.66
N ALA A 69 -3.70 0.76 10.75
CA ALA A 69 -3.40 -0.64 11.08
C ALA A 69 -2.21 -0.76 12.04
N ARG A 70 -1.13 -0.02 11.81
CA ARG A 70 0.03 0.00 12.74
C ARG A 70 -0.34 0.52 14.11
N ARG A 71 -1.17 1.57 14.19
CA ARG A 71 -1.62 2.12 15.47
C ARG A 71 -2.41 1.09 16.28
N ARG A 72 -3.37 0.40 15.64
CA ARG A 72 -4.14 -0.67 16.28
C ARG A 72 -3.27 -1.83 16.77
N ALA A 73 -2.26 -2.22 16.00
CA ALA A 73 -1.33 -3.26 16.41
C ALA A 73 -0.51 -2.85 17.65
N LYS A 74 -0.13 -1.57 17.76
CA LYS A 74 0.52 -1.05 18.96
C LYS A 74 -0.45 -1.02 20.15
N GLU A 75 -1.66 -0.49 19.96
CA GLU A 75 -2.73 -0.49 20.97
C GLU A 75 -2.98 -1.90 21.53
N SER A 76 -3.04 -2.93 20.67
CA SER A 76 -3.25 -4.31 21.12
C SER A 76 -2.06 -4.92 21.86
N VAL A 77 -0.83 -4.52 21.52
CA VAL A 77 0.37 -4.97 22.25
C VAL A 77 0.40 -4.30 23.62
N ASP A 78 0.14 -3.00 23.68
CA ASP A 78 0.10 -2.24 24.94
C ASP A 78 -0.99 -2.78 25.87
N GLU A 79 -2.17 -3.12 25.34
CA GLU A 79 -3.26 -3.74 26.10
C GLU A 79 -2.88 -5.13 26.64
N ALA A 80 -2.15 -5.94 25.86
CA ALA A 80 -1.66 -7.24 26.31
C ALA A 80 -0.59 -7.11 27.41
N GLU A 81 0.37 -6.21 27.24
CA GLU A 81 1.41 -5.92 28.25
C GLU A 81 0.80 -5.42 29.56
N LEU A 82 -0.21 -4.55 29.49
CA LEU A 82 -0.96 -4.09 30.66
C LEU A 82 -1.68 -5.27 31.34
N ALA A 83 -2.41 -6.10 30.59
CA ALA A 83 -3.11 -7.26 31.13
C ALA A 83 -2.15 -8.28 31.77
N GLU A 84 -0.99 -8.53 31.18
CA GLU A 84 0.07 -9.35 31.77
C GLU A 84 0.55 -8.76 33.09
N SER A 85 0.82 -7.44 33.15
CA SER A 85 1.24 -6.77 34.38
C SER A 85 0.16 -6.81 35.49
N GLU A 86 -1.12 -6.71 35.12
CA GLU A 86 -2.24 -6.79 36.06
C GLU A 86 -2.39 -8.22 36.64
N LEU A 87 -2.20 -9.25 35.80
CA LEU A 87 -2.18 -10.65 36.23
C LEU A 87 -1.02 -10.94 37.19
N GLU A 88 0.18 -10.43 36.88
CA GLU A 88 1.35 -10.54 37.76
C GLU A 88 1.10 -9.85 39.11
N ALA A 89 0.56 -8.62 39.10
CA ALA A 89 0.27 -7.85 40.31
C ALA A 89 -0.82 -8.48 41.20
N MET A 90 -1.78 -9.20 40.61
CA MET A 90 -2.79 -9.96 41.34
C MET A 90 -2.28 -11.29 41.92
N GLY A 91 -0.97 -11.54 41.85
CA GLY A 91 -0.33 -12.70 42.46
C GLY A 91 -0.59 -13.98 41.68
N GLY A 92 -0.39 -13.93 40.35
CA GLY A 92 -0.47 -15.08 39.46
C GLY A 92 0.19 -16.32 40.07
N VAL A 93 -0.65 -17.28 40.45
CA VAL A 93 -0.28 -18.56 41.05
C VAL A 93 0.61 -19.30 40.04
N ALA A 94 1.85 -19.58 40.44
CA ALA A 94 2.80 -20.42 39.72
C ALA A 94 2.35 -21.89 39.64
#